data_AF-A0A1G6ZUL7-F1
#
_entry.id   AF-A0A1G6ZUL7-F1
#
_cell.length_a   1.000
_cell.length_b   1.000
_cell.length_c   1.000
_cell.angle_alpha   90.00
_cell.angle_beta   90.00
_cell.angle_gamma   90.00
#
_symmetry.space_group_name_H-M   'P 1'
#
loop_
_entity.id
_entity.type
_entity.pdbx_description
1 polymer ?
#
loop_
_entity_poly.entity_id
_entity_poly.type
_entity_poly.pdbx_seq_one_letter_code
_entity_poly.pdbx_strand_id
1 'polypeptide(L)'
;MATRRFRPPGPAAKDGTVQLEPLITAGLAFFGTVLAVAAGLWQWRRTRAREAGDMFRTRRVEALQEVWTALTDMEERLRTQVMQGDPDNQMASLQYQDQIARINMLLLRQSPFLLEDEQDLAQRYVYRLIEINTMIRVGPQDRALEDATAMGRGDSGWWNTTQQQPPQASVVAYAATDLQRLRREFGGRYSAVVQGLTP
;
A
#
# COMPACT_ATOMS: atom_id res chain seq x y z
N MET A 1 54.30 -66.86 -77.89
CA MET A 1 53.65 -66.95 -76.55
C MET A 1 53.75 -65.58 -75.89
N ALA A 2 52.63 -64.88 -75.74
CA ALA A 2 52.59 -63.49 -75.25
C ALA A 2 52.18 -63.46 -73.76
N THR A 3 53.02 -62.87 -72.92
CA THR A 3 52.77 -62.66 -71.49
C THR A 3 51.94 -61.39 -71.27
N ARG A 4 50.63 -61.55 -70.98
CA ARG A 4 49.76 -60.45 -70.51
C ARG A 4 50.14 -60.07 -69.07
N ARG A 5 50.65 -58.85 -68.88
CA ARG A 5 50.86 -58.26 -67.55
C ARG A 5 49.52 -57.79 -66.96
N PHE A 6 49.21 -58.25 -65.76
CA PHE A 6 48.07 -57.85 -64.95
C PHE A 6 48.37 -56.48 -64.30
N ARG A 7 47.50 -55.49 -64.49
CA ARG A 7 47.60 -54.15 -63.87
C ARG A 7 46.51 -54.06 -62.80
N PRO A 8 46.84 -53.81 -61.52
CA PRO A 8 45.81 -53.67 -60.49
C PRO A 8 45.00 -52.37 -60.69
N PRO A 9 43.73 -52.34 -60.29
CA PRO A 9 42.92 -51.13 -60.32
C PRO A 9 43.47 -50.12 -59.31
N GLY A 10 43.68 -48.88 -59.76
CA GLY A 10 44.06 -47.76 -58.89
C GLY A 10 42.96 -47.44 -57.86
N PRO A 11 43.30 -46.78 -56.74
CA PRO A 11 42.32 -46.42 -55.74
C PRO A 11 41.27 -45.47 -56.35
N ALA A 12 40.00 -45.82 -56.17
CA ALA A 12 38.89 -44.91 -56.47
C ALA A 12 39.09 -43.64 -55.64
N ALA A 13 39.28 -42.52 -56.33
CA ALA A 13 39.19 -41.19 -55.73
C ALA A 13 37.80 -41.09 -55.11
N LYS A 14 37.73 -41.05 -53.77
CA LYS A 14 36.51 -40.68 -53.09
C LYS A 14 36.31 -39.19 -53.36
N ASP A 15 35.36 -38.88 -54.24
CA ASP A 15 34.85 -37.52 -54.40
C ASP A 15 34.32 -37.04 -53.06
N GLY A 16 35.14 -36.26 -52.36
CA GLY A 16 34.77 -35.53 -51.16
C GLY A 16 33.98 -34.28 -51.53
N THR A 17 32.79 -34.44 -52.08
CA THR A 17 31.80 -33.36 -52.06
C THR A 17 31.35 -33.23 -50.61
N VAL A 18 31.98 -32.32 -49.87
CA VAL A 18 31.50 -31.87 -48.57
C VAL A 18 30.06 -31.41 -48.79
N GLN A 19 29.08 -32.17 -48.29
CA GLN A 19 27.67 -31.84 -48.43
C GLN A 19 27.40 -30.56 -47.63
N LEU A 20 27.46 -29.42 -48.31
CA LEU A 20 27.22 -28.10 -47.73
C LEU A 20 25.74 -27.87 -47.40
N GLU A 21 24.82 -28.56 -48.10
CA GLU A 21 23.38 -28.44 -47.88
C GLU A 21 22.89 -28.80 -46.46
N PRO A 22 23.25 -29.97 -45.87
CA PRO A 22 22.84 -30.30 -44.50
C PRO A 22 23.42 -29.33 -43.47
N LEU A 23 24.61 -28.76 -43.71
CA LEU A 23 25.23 -27.78 -42.82
C LEU A 23 24.48 -26.44 -42.83
N ILE A 24 24.06 -25.98 -44.01
CA ILE A 24 23.28 -24.74 -44.18
C ILE A 24 21.89 -24.91 -43.56
N THR A 25 21.26 -26.07 -43.77
CA THR A 25 19.93 -26.39 -43.24
C THR A 25 19.96 -26.49 -41.71
N ALA A 26 20.97 -27.17 -41.16
CA ALA A 26 21.20 -27.25 -39.72
C ALA A 26 21.50 -25.87 -39.09
N GLY A 27 22.27 -25.02 -39.78
CA GLY A 27 22.52 -23.65 -39.37
C GLY A 27 21.24 -22.81 -39.30
N LEU A 28 20.42 -22.85 -40.35
CA LEU A 28 19.13 -22.13 -40.39
C LEU A 28 18.17 -22.60 -39.29
N ALA A 29 18.07 -23.91 -39.05
CA ALA A 29 17.23 -24.45 -37.98
C ALA A 29 17.72 -24.01 -36.59
N PHE A 30 19.04 -23.96 -36.38
CA PHE A 30 19.63 -23.46 -35.14
C PHE A 30 19.31 -21.97 -34.92
N PHE A 31 19.50 -21.13 -35.93
CA PHE A 31 19.15 -19.71 -35.87
C PHE A 31 17.66 -19.47 -35.64
N GLY A 32 16.79 -20.23 -36.32
CA GLY A 32 15.34 -20.16 -36.11
C GLY A 32 14.94 -20.52 -34.68
N THR A 33 15.56 -21.55 -34.11
CA THR A 33 15.30 -21.98 -32.73
C THR A 33 15.79 -20.95 -31.72
N VAL A 34 16.99 -20.39 -31.91
CA VAL A 34 17.55 -19.34 -31.04
C VAL A 34 16.69 -18.07 -31.08
N LEU A 35 16.23 -17.66 -32.26
CA LEU A 35 15.32 -16.51 -32.41
C LEU A 35 13.96 -16.75 -31.75
N ALA A 36 13.39 -17.95 -31.88
CA ALA A 36 12.13 -18.30 -31.22
C ALA A 36 12.25 -18.27 -29.69
N VAL A 37 13.36 -18.81 -29.15
CA VAL A 37 13.65 -18.77 -27.70
C VAL A 37 13.85 -17.33 -27.22
N ALA A 38 14.56 -16.50 -27.97
CA ALA A 38 14.76 -15.09 -27.63
C ALA A 38 13.45 -14.29 -27.65
N ALA A 39 12.57 -14.52 -28.64
CA ALA A 39 11.26 -13.90 -28.71
C ALA A 39 10.35 -14.32 -27.53
N GLY A 40 10.36 -15.61 -27.17
CA GLY A 40 9.65 -16.12 -26.00
C GLY A 40 10.13 -15.49 -24.68
N LEU A 41 11.45 -15.36 -24.50
CA LEU A 41 12.06 -14.70 -23.35
C LEU A 41 11.69 -13.21 -23.27
N TRP A 42 11.65 -12.52 -24.40
CA TRP A 42 11.30 -11.11 -24.46
C TRP A 42 9.81 -10.89 -24.15
N GLN A 43 8.93 -11.73 -24.68
CA GLN A 43 7.50 -11.71 -24.41
C GLN A 43 7.20 -12.03 -22.93
N TRP A 44 7.89 -13.02 -22.35
CA TRP A 44 7.78 -13.37 -20.94
C TRP A 44 8.26 -12.28 -20.00
N ARG A 45 9.35 -11.58 -20.35
CA ARG A 45 9.80 -10.39 -19.60
C ARG A 45 8.76 -9.26 -19.66
N ARG A 46 8.11 -9.08 -20.81
CA ARG A 46 7.08 -8.05 -21.00
C ARG A 46 5.80 -8.35 -20.21
N THR A 47 5.37 -9.62 -20.16
CA THR A 47 4.23 -10.02 -19.33
C THR A 47 4.55 -9.89 -17.85
N ARG A 48 5.73 -10.33 -17.40
CA ARG A 48 6.16 -10.14 -16.00
C ARG A 48 6.22 -8.67 -15.58
N ALA A 49 6.63 -7.76 -16.46
CA ALA A 49 6.64 -6.34 -16.16
C ALA A 49 5.22 -5.77 -15.98
N ARG A 50 4.25 -6.25 -16.78
CA ARG A 50 2.83 -5.87 -16.63
C ARG A 50 2.22 -6.47 -15.37
N GLU A 51 2.46 -7.76 -15.12
CA GLU A 51 2.02 -8.46 -13.91
C GLU A 51 2.59 -7.81 -12.65
N ALA A 52 3.86 -7.38 -12.66
CA ALA A 52 4.47 -6.64 -11.55
C ALA A 52 3.81 -5.27 -11.33
N GLY A 53 3.46 -4.57 -12.41
CA GLY A 53 2.74 -3.29 -12.33
C GLY A 53 1.32 -3.43 -11.81
N ASP A 54 0.59 -4.45 -12.25
CA ASP A 54 -0.77 -4.72 -11.78
C ASP A 54 -0.78 -5.19 -10.33
N MET A 55 0.16 -6.08 -9.95
CA MET A 55 0.35 -6.47 -8.55
C MET A 55 0.68 -5.26 -7.66
N PHE A 56 1.50 -4.32 -8.11
CA PHE A 56 1.81 -3.11 -7.34
C PHE A 56 0.56 -2.24 -7.12
N ARG A 57 -0.28 -2.05 -8.15
CA ARG A 57 -1.54 -1.29 -8.01
C ARG A 57 -2.48 -1.94 -7.01
N THR A 58 -2.64 -3.26 -7.08
CA THR A 58 -3.46 -4.01 -6.13
C THR A 58 -2.91 -3.86 -4.70
N ARG A 59 -1.59 -4.03 -4.51
CA ARG A 59 -0.94 -3.84 -3.20
C ARG A 59 -1.10 -2.43 -2.66
N ARG A 60 -1.08 -1.42 -3.54
CA ARG A 60 -1.30 -0.03 -3.16
C ARG A 60 -2.73 0.22 -2.69
N VAL A 61 -3.72 -0.31 -3.41
CA VAL A 61 -5.14 -0.21 -2.99
C VAL A 61 -5.33 -0.91 -1.63
N GLU A 62 -4.80 -2.12 -1.47
CA GLU A 62 -4.83 -2.89 -0.22
C GLU A 62 -4.19 -2.10 0.94
N ALA A 63 -2.98 -1.56 0.72
CA ALA A 63 -2.26 -0.78 1.73
C ALA A 63 -3.06 0.45 2.18
N LEU A 64 -3.59 1.21 1.23
CA LEU A 64 -4.39 2.41 1.52
C LEU A 64 -5.71 2.06 2.23
N GLN A 65 -6.34 0.95 1.83
CA GLN A 65 -7.54 0.42 2.49
C GLN A 65 -7.27 -0.01 3.93
N GLU A 66 -6.20 -0.75 4.18
CA GLU A 66 -5.79 -1.18 5.52
C GLU A 66 -5.56 0.02 6.43
N VAL A 67 -4.82 1.03 5.95
CA VAL A 67 -4.54 2.25 6.71
C VAL A 67 -5.81 3.04 6.98
N TRP A 68 -6.64 3.28 5.96
CA TRP A 68 -7.91 3.99 6.12
C TRP A 68 -8.83 3.32 7.15
N THR A 69 -8.97 2.00 7.06
CA THR A 69 -9.81 1.22 7.97
C THR A 69 -9.28 1.31 9.40
N ALA A 70 -7.97 1.15 9.59
CA ALA A 70 -7.35 1.22 10.91
C ALA A 70 -7.52 2.61 11.57
N LEU A 71 -7.38 3.69 10.78
CA LEU A 71 -7.58 5.07 11.26
C LEU A 71 -9.04 5.34 11.61
N THR A 72 -9.97 4.91 10.77
CA THR A 72 -11.42 5.11 10.99
C THR A 72 -11.91 4.30 12.19
N ASP A 73 -11.41 3.07 12.37
CA ASP A 73 -11.71 2.23 13.53
C ASP A 73 -11.17 2.85 14.84
N MET A 74 -9.99 3.47 14.79
CA MET A 74 -9.43 4.17 15.94
C MET A 74 -10.25 5.41 16.30
N GLU A 75 -10.68 6.18 15.31
CA GLU A 75 -11.58 7.31 15.52
C GLU A 75 -12.92 6.85 16.13
N GLU A 76 -13.53 5.79 15.60
CA GLU A 76 -14.82 5.30 16.07
C GLU A 76 -14.75 4.78 17.51
N ARG A 77 -13.65 4.11 17.87
CA ARG A 77 -13.39 3.70 19.25
C ARG A 77 -13.22 4.91 20.17
N LEU A 78 -12.48 5.94 19.74
CA LEU A 78 -12.34 7.17 20.53
C LEU A 78 -13.71 7.80 20.79
N ARG A 79 -14.59 7.86 19.77
CA ARG A 79 -15.97 8.35 19.93
C ARG A 79 -16.77 7.48 20.90
N THR A 80 -16.67 6.16 20.78
CA THR A 80 -17.38 5.23 21.65
C THR A 80 -16.93 5.38 23.11
N GLN A 81 -15.62 5.49 23.34
CA GLN A 81 -15.03 5.69 24.67
C GLN A 81 -15.54 7.00 25.31
N VAL A 82 -15.56 8.08 24.54
CA VAL A 82 -16.12 9.37 24.97
C VAL A 82 -17.60 9.25 25.36
N MET A 83 -18.42 8.62 24.51
CA MET A 83 -19.85 8.50 24.74
C MET A 83 -20.18 7.67 25.97
N GLN A 84 -19.34 6.67 26.28
CA GLN A 84 -19.50 5.82 27.47
C GLN A 84 -19.09 6.51 28.77
N GLY A 85 -18.40 7.66 28.69
CA GLY A 85 -18.31 8.61 29.80
C GLY A 85 -17.43 8.19 30.98
N ASP A 86 -16.48 7.27 30.79
CA ASP A 86 -15.54 6.86 31.84
C ASP A 86 -14.11 7.34 31.52
N PRO A 87 -13.78 8.62 31.83
CA PRO A 87 -12.45 9.20 31.58
C PRO A 87 -11.35 8.53 32.41
N ASP A 88 -11.70 7.88 33.51
CA ASP A 88 -10.77 7.19 34.42
C ASP A 88 -10.59 5.70 34.10
N ASN A 89 -11.17 5.22 33.00
CA ASN A 89 -11.00 3.84 32.56
C ASN A 89 -9.55 3.60 32.09
N GLN A 90 -8.70 3.17 33.03
CA GLN A 90 -7.29 2.88 32.79
C GLN A 90 -7.10 1.79 31.72
N MET A 91 -8.02 0.81 31.63
CA MET A 91 -7.97 -0.19 30.56
C MET A 91 -8.19 0.45 29.18
N ALA A 92 -9.11 1.41 29.06
CA ALA A 92 -9.35 2.11 27.81
C ALA A 92 -8.10 2.89 27.34
N SER A 93 -7.30 3.45 28.26
CA SER A 93 -6.00 4.10 27.91
C SER A 93 -4.99 3.12 27.36
N LEU A 94 -4.83 1.96 28.02
CA LEU A 94 -3.86 0.96 27.60
C LEU A 94 -4.22 0.40 26.22
N GLN A 95 -5.51 0.15 25.99
CA GLN A 95 -6.01 -0.28 24.68
C GLN A 95 -5.79 0.79 23.60
N TYR A 96 -5.95 2.07 23.93
CA TYR A 96 -5.70 3.16 23.00
C TYR A 96 -4.21 3.31 22.64
N GLN A 97 -3.32 3.18 23.62
CA GLN A 97 -1.87 3.19 23.40
C GLN A 97 -1.40 1.99 22.55
N ASP A 98 -1.91 0.79 22.83
CA ASP A 98 -1.63 -0.39 22.00
C ASP A 98 -2.11 -0.17 20.56
N GLN A 99 -3.26 0.48 20.37
CA GLN A 99 -3.80 0.78 19.05
C GLN A 99 -2.93 1.79 18.27
N ILE A 100 -2.40 2.82 18.93
CA ILE A 100 -1.43 3.75 18.31
C ILE A 100 -0.20 2.98 17.83
N ALA A 101 0.35 2.11 18.69
CA ALA A 101 1.54 1.33 18.33
C ALA A 101 1.26 0.42 17.12
N ARG A 102 0.10 -0.24 17.07
CA ARG A 102 -0.33 -1.05 15.93
C ARG A 102 -0.45 -0.24 14.64
N ILE A 103 -1.01 0.97 14.70
CA ILE A 103 -1.15 1.84 13.54
C ILE A 103 0.22 2.34 13.06
N ASN A 104 1.11 2.72 13.97
CA ASN A 104 2.47 3.11 13.60
C ASN A 104 3.23 1.96 12.91
N MET A 105 3.11 0.74 13.43
CA MET A 105 3.70 -0.44 12.79
C MET A 105 3.05 -0.75 11.43
N LEU A 106 1.74 -0.55 11.31
CA LEU A 106 1.04 -0.67 10.03
C LEU A 106 1.56 0.35 9.01
N LEU A 107 1.70 1.63 9.40
CA LEU A 107 2.22 2.68 8.53
C LEU A 107 3.65 2.39 8.07
N LEU A 108 4.52 1.91 8.98
CA LEU A 108 5.88 1.50 8.62
C LEU A 108 5.87 0.32 7.62
N ARG A 109 5.01 -0.68 7.86
CA ARG A 109 4.88 -1.84 6.98
C ARG A 109 4.36 -1.46 5.59
N GLN A 110 3.41 -0.53 5.53
CA GLN A 110 2.74 -0.13 4.29
C GLN A 110 3.40 1.05 3.57
N SER A 111 4.39 1.70 4.18
CA SER A 111 5.14 2.82 3.60
C SER A 111 5.63 2.61 2.16
N PRO A 112 6.13 1.41 1.74
CA PRO A 112 6.55 1.18 0.35
C PRO A 112 5.44 1.32 -0.70
N PHE A 113 4.17 1.24 -0.29
CA PHE A 113 3.00 1.27 -1.15
C PHE A 113 2.20 2.56 -1.04
N LEU A 114 2.52 3.42 -0.06
CA LEU A 114 1.87 4.71 0.16
C LEU A 114 2.70 5.83 -0.45
N LEU A 115 2.04 6.81 -1.06
CA LEU A 115 2.70 8.05 -1.48
C LEU A 115 3.11 8.88 -0.26
N GLU A 116 4.08 9.78 -0.43
CA GLU A 116 4.59 10.62 0.66
C GLU A 116 3.49 11.52 1.25
N ASP A 117 2.60 12.06 0.42
CA ASP A 117 1.45 12.85 0.86
C ASP A 117 0.42 12.00 1.62
N GLU A 118 0.21 10.75 1.21
CA GLU A 118 -0.65 9.79 1.92
C GLU A 118 -0.06 9.43 3.29
N GLN A 119 1.26 9.25 3.38
CA GLN A 119 1.94 9.00 4.65
C GLN A 119 1.81 10.20 5.59
N ASP A 120 2.04 11.41 5.10
CA ASP A 120 1.90 12.65 5.87
C ASP A 120 0.45 12.86 6.34
N LEU A 121 -0.55 12.66 5.47
CA LEU A 121 -1.96 12.73 5.85
C LEU A 121 -2.31 11.70 6.94
N ALA A 122 -1.86 10.46 6.80
CA ALA A 122 -2.10 9.43 7.80
C ALA A 122 -1.46 9.77 9.16
N GLN A 123 -0.23 10.28 9.15
CA GLN A 123 0.45 10.72 10.38
C GLN A 123 -0.26 11.89 11.05
N ARG A 124 -0.68 12.90 10.29
CA ARG A 124 -1.48 14.03 10.80
C ARG A 124 -2.79 13.55 11.41
N TYR A 125 -3.44 12.55 10.80
CA TYR A 125 -4.65 11.94 11.32
C TYR A 125 -4.41 11.31 12.69
N VAL A 126 -3.37 10.48 12.82
CA VAL A 126 -3.00 9.84 14.09
C VAL A 126 -2.67 10.89 15.15
N TYR A 127 -1.88 11.89 14.81
CA TYR A 127 -1.52 12.97 15.73
C TYR A 127 -2.76 13.69 16.25
N ARG A 128 -3.71 14.01 15.36
CA ARG A 128 -4.94 14.72 15.74
C ARG A 128 -5.84 13.85 16.63
N LEU A 129 -5.92 12.54 16.39
CA LEU A 129 -6.61 11.61 17.29
C LEU A 129 -5.98 11.57 18.69
N ILE A 130 -4.65 11.49 18.77
CA ILE A 130 -3.91 11.49 20.05
C ILE A 130 -4.14 12.79 20.81
N GLU A 131 -4.07 13.92 20.12
CA GLU A 131 -4.29 15.24 20.70
C GLU A 131 -5.70 15.35 21.28
N ILE A 132 -6.73 14.95 20.52
CA ILE A 132 -8.11 14.91 20.99
C ILE A 132 -8.25 14.01 22.23
N ASN A 133 -7.71 12.79 22.19
CA ASN A 133 -7.75 11.87 23.34
C ASN A 133 -7.04 12.47 24.58
N THR A 134 -5.92 13.15 24.38
CA THR A 134 -5.21 13.85 25.46
C THR A 134 -6.06 14.98 26.04
N MET A 135 -6.67 15.82 25.20
CA MET A 135 -7.54 16.91 25.65
C MET A 135 -8.77 16.41 26.41
N ILE A 136 -9.37 15.31 25.97
CA ILE A 136 -10.52 14.68 26.65
C ILE A 136 -10.14 14.13 28.02
N ARG A 137 -8.93 13.55 28.15
CA ARG A 137 -8.46 12.98 29.42
C ARG A 137 -7.99 14.04 30.40
N VAL A 138 -7.41 15.12 29.89
CA VAL A 138 -6.87 16.21 30.72
C VAL A 138 -7.98 17.20 31.13
N GLY A 139 -9.08 17.31 30.39
CA GLY A 139 -10.26 18.09 30.80
C GLY A 139 -11.28 17.27 31.60
N PRO A 140 -11.95 17.78 32.66
CA PRO A 140 -11.81 19.02 33.40
C PRO A 140 -11.42 18.75 34.87
N GLN A 141 -10.16 18.42 35.16
CA GLN A 141 -9.69 18.48 36.57
C GLN A 141 -9.40 19.93 37.01
N ASP A 142 -9.05 20.84 36.09
CA ASP A 142 -8.81 22.26 36.38
C ASP A 142 -10.08 23.14 36.41
N ARG A 143 -11.18 22.74 35.76
CA ARG A 143 -12.45 23.52 35.77
C ARG A 143 -13.41 23.16 36.90
N ALA A 144 -13.12 22.12 37.66
CA ALA A 144 -13.94 21.71 38.80
C ALA A 144 -13.95 22.73 39.95
N LEU A 145 -13.06 23.73 39.96
CA LEU A 145 -13.09 24.84 40.91
C LEU A 145 -13.93 26.05 40.47
N GLU A 146 -14.30 26.20 39.19
CA GLU A 146 -15.03 27.40 38.71
C GLU A 146 -16.52 27.14 38.39
N ASP A 147 -16.89 25.96 37.87
CA ASP A 147 -18.23 25.74 37.29
C ASP A 147 -19.16 24.79 38.08
N ALA A 148 -18.93 24.59 39.37
CA ALA A 148 -19.80 23.76 40.22
C ALA A 148 -21.24 24.31 40.40
N THR A 149 -21.60 25.45 39.79
CA THR A 149 -22.94 26.07 39.91
C THR A 149 -23.68 26.33 38.60
N ALA A 150 -23.11 26.03 37.42
CA ALA A 150 -23.81 26.23 36.15
C ALA A 150 -23.65 25.02 35.21
N MET A 151 -24.73 24.24 35.06
CA MET A 151 -24.89 23.14 34.09
C MET A 151 -24.11 21.86 34.42
N GLY A 152 -24.73 21.02 35.24
CA GLY A 152 -24.30 19.65 35.48
C GLY A 152 -24.35 18.76 34.22
N ARG A 153 -23.39 17.83 34.19
CA ARG A 153 -23.20 16.70 33.25
C ARG A 153 -22.60 17.04 31.88
N GLY A 154 -21.28 16.99 31.86
CA GLY A 154 -20.53 16.15 30.92
C GLY A 154 -20.43 16.69 29.49
N ASP A 155 -19.23 17.16 29.17
CA ASP A 155 -18.71 17.37 27.80
C ASP A 155 -18.71 16.08 26.92
N SER A 156 -19.51 15.06 27.23
CA SER A 156 -19.78 13.91 26.34
C SER A 156 -20.49 14.33 25.04
N GLY A 157 -20.94 15.59 24.98
CA GLY A 157 -21.46 16.24 23.78
C GLY A 157 -20.41 16.79 22.82
N TRP A 158 -19.10 16.75 23.10
CA TRP A 158 -18.10 17.45 22.26
C TRP A 158 -18.15 17.07 20.78
N TRP A 159 -18.50 15.82 20.43
CA TRP A 159 -18.67 15.41 19.03
C TRP A 159 -19.94 15.98 18.37
N ASN A 160 -21.03 16.10 19.15
CA ASN A 160 -22.28 16.71 18.69
C ASN A 160 -22.17 18.25 18.63
N THR A 161 -21.50 18.86 19.60
CA THR A 161 -21.24 20.29 19.60
C THR A 161 -20.21 20.66 18.54
N THR A 162 -19.26 19.81 18.17
CA THR A 162 -18.31 20.13 17.08
C THR A 162 -18.90 20.12 15.68
N GLN A 163 -20.00 19.41 15.45
CA GLN A 163 -20.76 19.60 14.20
C GLN A 163 -21.57 20.91 14.17
N GLN A 164 -21.89 21.48 15.35
CA GLN A 164 -22.79 22.63 15.47
C GLN A 164 -22.09 23.93 15.88
N GLN A 165 -20.88 23.85 16.44
CA GLN A 165 -20.10 24.98 16.95
C GLN A 165 -19.06 25.40 15.92
N PRO A 166 -18.84 26.71 15.74
CA PRO A 166 -17.77 27.19 14.89
C PRO A 166 -16.41 26.72 15.43
N PRO A 167 -15.40 26.50 14.58
CA PRO A 167 -14.07 26.01 14.98
C PRO A 167 -13.37 26.87 16.05
N GLN A 168 -13.81 28.11 16.21
CA GLN A 168 -13.29 29.10 17.15
C GLN A 168 -13.84 28.92 18.58
N ALA A 169 -14.85 28.06 18.78
CA ALA A 169 -15.54 27.92 20.06
C ALA A 169 -14.70 27.22 21.14
N SER A 170 -13.82 26.28 20.76
CA SER A 170 -12.89 25.62 21.68
C SER A 170 -11.71 24.95 20.95
N VAL A 171 -10.61 24.70 21.67
CA VAL A 171 -9.43 23.98 21.12
C VAL A 171 -9.80 22.56 20.67
N VAL A 172 -10.65 21.88 21.45
CA VAL A 172 -11.18 20.55 21.08
C VAL A 172 -12.02 20.66 19.81
N ALA A 173 -12.79 21.73 19.63
CA ALA A 173 -13.61 21.92 18.44
C ALA A 173 -12.83 22.20 17.17
N TYR A 174 -11.74 22.96 17.28
CA TYR A 174 -10.77 23.12 16.21
C TYR A 174 -10.16 21.76 15.82
N ALA A 175 -9.69 20.99 16.81
CA ALA A 175 -9.06 19.70 16.57
C ALA A 175 -10.02 18.69 15.89
N ALA A 176 -11.29 18.67 16.32
CA ALA A 176 -12.33 17.84 15.71
C ALA A 176 -12.64 18.24 14.26
N THR A 177 -12.72 19.55 13.99
CA THR A 177 -12.94 20.08 12.64
C THR A 177 -11.79 19.69 11.70
N ASP A 178 -10.56 19.80 12.18
CA ASP A 178 -9.37 19.42 11.42
C ASP A 178 -9.33 17.91 11.17
N LEU A 179 -9.71 17.09 12.15
CA LEU A 179 -9.87 15.65 11.98
C LEU A 179 -10.90 15.31 10.87
N GLN A 180 -12.06 15.98 10.86
CA GLN A 180 -13.07 15.80 9.81
C GLN A 180 -12.57 16.25 8.43
N ARG A 181 -11.71 17.27 8.38
CA ARG A 181 -11.06 17.69 7.14
C ARG A 181 -10.09 16.60 6.65
N LEU A 182 -9.20 16.12 7.52
CA LEU A 182 -8.26 15.04 7.20
C LEU A 182 -8.98 13.76 6.75
N ARG A 183 -10.11 13.44 7.38
CA ARG A 183 -11.00 12.33 6.97
C ARG A 183 -11.53 12.49 5.55
N ARG A 184 -11.98 13.69 5.17
CA ARG A 184 -12.44 13.95 3.81
C ARG A 184 -11.30 13.90 2.80
N GLU A 185 -10.15 14.47 3.13
CA GLU A 185 -8.98 14.47 2.24
C GLU A 185 -8.45 13.03 2.01
N PHE A 186 -8.23 12.27 3.09
CA PHE A 186 -7.73 10.89 2.99
C PHE A 186 -8.77 9.94 2.38
N GLY A 187 -10.05 10.06 2.76
CA GLY A 187 -11.13 9.30 2.15
C GLY A 187 -11.30 9.61 0.66
N GLY A 188 -11.08 10.87 0.25
CA GLY A 188 -11.03 11.28 -1.14
C GLY A 188 -9.91 10.57 -1.91
N ARG A 189 -8.70 10.55 -1.36
CA ARG A 189 -7.56 9.79 -1.93
C ARG A 189 -7.87 8.30 -2.06
N TYR A 190 -8.37 7.68 -1.00
CA TYR A 190 -8.80 6.29 -1.02
C TYR A 190 -9.82 6.01 -2.14
N SER A 191 -10.86 6.83 -2.24
CA SER A 191 -11.89 6.67 -3.26
C SER A 191 -11.34 6.81 -4.68
N ALA A 192 -10.44 7.76 -4.91
CA ALA A 192 -9.80 7.97 -6.20
C ALA A 192 -8.98 6.73 -6.61
N VAL A 193 -8.19 6.21 -5.68
CA VAL A 193 -7.33 5.05 -5.88
C VAL A 193 -8.13 3.78 -6.15
N VAL A 194 -9.23 3.56 -5.43
CA VAL A 194 -10.16 2.43 -5.67
C VAL A 194 -10.85 2.54 -7.03
N GLN A 195 -11.18 3.75 -7.47
CA GLN A 195 -11.79 4.01 -8.78
C GLN A 195 -10.78 3.92 -9.94
N GLY A 196 -9.51 3.63 -9.65
CA GLY A 196 -8.43 3.66 -10.65
C GLY A 196 -8.12 5.07 -11.16
N LEU A 197 -8.68 6.09 -10.52
CA LEU A 197 -8.35 7.49 -10.71
C LEU A 197 -7.09 7.75 -9.89
N THR A 198 -5.93 7.47 -10.46
CA THR A 198 -4.68 7.98 -9.89
C THR A 198 -4.77 9.51 -9.83
N PRO A 199 -4.32 10.17 -8.75
CA PRO A 199 -3.74 11.50 -8.90
C PRO A 199 -2.49 11.43 -9.79
#